data_AF-A0A1Z4R4Z6-F1
#
_entry.id   AF-A0A1Z4R4Z6-F1
#
_cell.length_a   1.000
_cell.length_b   1.000
_cell.length_c   1.000
_cell.angle_alpha   90.00
_cell.angle_beta   90.00
_cell.angle_gamma   90.00
#
_symmetry.space_group_name_H-M   'P 1'
#
loop_
_entity.id
_entity.type
_entity.pdbx_description
1 polymer ?
#
loop_
_entity_poly.entity_id
_entity_poly.type
_entity_poly.pdbx_seq_one_letter_code
_entity_poly.pdbx_strand_id
1 'polypeptide(L)'
;MSKSLKSFALVSLVFSLTCGVGLAANDMVVKHTLAQTAASSDGKAEADKLFQDGVQLFRRGEYPKALQTYQRVLEIRRKLGDKA
;
A
#
# COMPACT_ATOMS: atom_id res chain seq x y z
N MET A 1 -14.39 -29.29 39.63
CA MET A 1 -13.79 -29.12 38.29
C MET A 1 -13.63 -27.64 38.00
N SER A 2 -12.39 -27.17 38.12
CA SER A 2 -11.98 -25.77 38.01
C SER A 2 -11.35 -25.52 36.64
N LYS A 3 -11.48 -24.26 36.16
CA LYS A 3 -10.95 -23.64 34.91
C LYS A 3 -11.94 -23.75 33.74
N SER A 4 -12.65 -22.67 33.39
CA SER A 4 -12.11 -21.69 32.44
C SER A 4 -12.79 -20.31 32.55
N LEU A 5 -12.91 -19.81 33.78
CA LEU A 5 -13.22 -18.43 34.19
C LEU A 5 -12.24 -17.35 33.62
N LYS A 6 -11.46 -17.68 32.59
CA LYS A 6 -10.42 -16.86 31.97
C LYS A 6 -10.84 -16.31 30.60
N SER A 7 -11.93 -16.82 30.01
CA SER A 7 -12.32 -16.47 28.64
C SER A 7 -13.09 -15.15 28.52
N PHE A 8 -13.75 -14.70 29.59
CA PHE A 8 -14.61 -13.51 29.53
C PHE A 8 -13.92 -12.22 30.01
N ALA A 9 -12.82 -12.32 30.76
CA ALA A 9 -12.08 -11.14 31.23
C ALA A 9 -11.18 -10.50 30.15
N LEU A 10 -10.74 -11.28 29.14
CA LEU A 10 -9.83 -10.78 28.09
C LEU A 10 -10.53 -9.94 27.02
N VAL A 11 -11.83 -10.14 26.79
CA VAL A 11 -12.58 -9.39 25.77
C VAL A 11 -12.96 -7.98 26.27
N SER A 12 -13.17 -7.78 27.58
CA SER A 12 -13.43 -6.43 28.10
C SER A 12 -12.17 -5.55 28.18
N LEU A 13 -10.99 -6.16 28.31
CA LEU A 13 -9.71 -5.43 28.40
C LEU A 13 -9.27 -4.81 27.07
N VAL A 14 -9.71 -5.38 25.93
CA VAL A 14 -9.40 -4.83 24.59
C VAL A 14 -10.38 -3.72 24.19
N PHE A 15 -11.60 -3.74 24.72
CA PHE A 15 -12.60 -2.69 24.46
C PHE A 15 -12.36 -1.43 25.31
N SER A 16 -11.78 -1.56 26.52
CA SER A 16 -11.40 -0.40 27.33
C SER A 16 -10.10 0.30 26.86
N LEU A 17 -9.33 -0.28 25.94
CA LEU A 17 -8.14 0.37 25.36
C LEU A 17 -8.45 1.17 24.07
N THR A 18 -9.71 1.22 23.64
CA THR A 18 -10.15 1.98 22.44
C THR A 18 -11.04 3.18 22.77
N CYS A 19 -11.29 3.49 24.04
CA CYS A 19 -12.04 4.69 24.45
C CYS A 19 -11.27 5.51 25.50
N GLY A 20 -9.98 5.74 25.26
CA GLY A 20 -9.10 6.41 26.21
C GLY A 20 -7.93 7.18 25.59
N VAL A 21 -8.08 7.70 24.38
CA VAL A 21 -7.22 8.77 23.84
C VAL A 21 -8.19 9.70 23.08
N GLY A 22 -8.81 10.68 23.73
CA GLY A 22 -8.11 11.79 24.36
C GLY A 22 -7.56 12.67 23.24
N LEU A 23 -8.41 13.57 22.72
CA LEU A 23 -8.08 14.68 21.84
C LEU A 23 -6.64 15.20 22.01
N ALA A 24 -5.73 14.85 21.08
CA ALA A 24 -4.52 15.60 20.68
C ALA A 24 -3.51 14.69 19.96
N ALA A 25 -3.88 14.04 18.85
CA ALA A 25 -2.90 13.32 18.03
C ALA A 25 -3.34 13.20 16.55
N ASN A 26 -3.79 14.29 15.94
CA ASN A 26 -4.07 14.30 14.49
C ASN A 26 -2.80 14.34 13.62
N ASP A 27 -1.59 14.47 14.19
CA ASP A 27 -0.38 14.68 13.38
C ASP A 27 0.23 13.37 12.82
N MET A 28 0.05 12.23 13.50
CA MET A 28 0.74 10.98 13.12
C MET A 28 -0.04 10.14 12.09
N VAL A 29 -1.37 10.14 12.15
CA VAL A 29 -2.21 9.41 11.18
C VAL A 29 -2.21 10.10 9.82
N VAL A 30 -2.23 11.44 9.81
CA VAL A 30 -2.15 12.25 8.58
C VAL A 30 -0.79 12.07 7.90
N LYS A 31 0.32 11.99 8.66
CA LYS A 31 1.63 11.68 8.08
C LYS A 31 1.68 10.32 7.41
N HIS A 32 1.11 9.28 8.03
CA HIS A 32 1.14 7.93 7.45
C HIS A 32 0.20 7.80 6.24
N THR A 33 -1.01 8.38 6.29
CA THR A 33 -1.94 8.35 5.14
C THR A 33 -1.48 9.23 3.98
N LEU A 34 -0.90 10.40 4.23
CA LEU A 34 -0.30 11.23 3.17
C LEU A 34 0.95 10.57 2.60
N ALA A 35 1.84 9.99 3.42
CA ALA A 35 3.02 9.29 2.92
C ALA A 35 2.65 8.03 2.12
N GLN A 36 1.62 7.31 2.53
CA GLN A 36 1.17 6.08 1.86
C GLN A 36 0.38 6.38 0.56
N THR A 37 -0.36 7.51 0.52
CA THR A 37 -1.01 8.01 -0.70
C THR A 37 0.00 8.65 -1.66
N ALA A 38 0.99 9.38 -1.15
CA ALA A 38 2.05 9.98 -1.96
C ALA A 38 2.99 8.90 -2.54
N ALA A 39 3.38 7.90 -1.74
CA ALA A 39 4.23 6.80 -2.22
C ALA A 39 3.52 5.92 -3.26
N SER A 40 2.20 5.74 -3.14
CA SER A 40 1.41 5.02 -4.16
C SER A 40 1.18 5.85 -5.42
N SER A 41 1.01 7.17 -5.28
CA SER A 41 0.94 8.10 -6.40
C SER A 41 2.26 8.16 -7.18
N ASP A 42 3.40 8.13 -6.48
CA ASP A 42 4.73 8.22 -7.09
C ASP A 42 5.04 6.97 -7.94
N GLY A 43 4.82 5.77 -7.39
CA GLY A 43 4.98 4.53 -8.14
C GLY A 43 4.04 4.42 -9.35
N LYS A 44 2.83 5.00 -9.25
CA LYS A 44 1.90 5.04 -10.39
C LYS A 44 2.42 5.94 -11.51
N ALA A 45 2.92 7.13 -11.17
CA ALA A 45 3.52 8.04 -12.13
C ALA A 45 4.78 7.45 -12.79
N GLU A 46 5.62 6.74 -12.03
CA GLU A 46 6.77 6.00 -12.56
C GLU A 46 6.34 4.92 -13.57
N ALA A 47 5.35 4.10 -13.21
CA ALA A 47 4.82 3.06 -14.09
C ALA A 47 4.23 3.62 -15.39
N ASP A 48 3.58 4.79 -15.32
CA ASP A 48 2.99 5.44 -16.49
C ASP A 48 4.05 6.02 -17.43
N LYS A 49 5.12 6.63 -16.90
CA LYS A 49 6.28 7.05 -17.71
C LYS A 49 6.93 5.86 -18.41
N LEU A 50 7.20 4.80 -17.66
CA LEU A 50 7.83 3.60 -18.19
C LEU A 50 6.95 2.91 -19.26
N PHE A 51 5.63 2.98 -19.11
CA PHE A 51 4.71 2.51 -20.14
C PHE A 51 4.82 3.31 -21.44
N GLN A 52 4.95 4.64 -21.36
CA GLN A 52 5.18 5.49 -22.54
C GLN A 52 6.49 5.15 -23.24
N ASP A 53 7.55 4.88 -22.49
CA ASP A 53 8.83 4.43 -23.05
C ASP A 53 8.70 3.09 -23.77
N GLY A 54 7.97 2.14 -23.18
CA GLY A 54 7.62 0.86 -23.81
C GLY A 54 6.89 1.05 -25.14
N VAL A 55 5.97 2.01 -25.21
CA VAL A 55 5.25 2.38 -26.45
C VAL A 55 6.21 2.94 -27.49
N GLN A 56 7.15 3.80 -27.10
CA GLN A 56 8.15 4.33 -28.02
C GLN A 56 9.07 3.23 -28.58
N LEU A 57 9.55 2.33 -27.71
CA LEU A 57 10.36 1.17 -28.11
C LEU A 57 9.59 0.27 -29.08
N PHE A 58 8.31 0.01 -28.80
CA PHE A 58 7.44 -0.76 -29.68
C PHE A 58 7.30 -0.10 -31.06
N ARG A 59 7.06 1.22 -31.09
CA ARG A 59 6.97 1.99 -32.35
C ARG A 59 8.28 2.01 -33.14
N ARG A 60 9.42 1.91 -32.46
CA ARG A 60 10.76 1.78 -33.08
C ARG A 60 11.07 0.36 -33.57
N GLY A 61 10.21 -0.62 -33.28
CA GLY A 61 10.43 -2.03 -33.62
C GLY A 61 11.34 -2.77 -32.63
N GLU A 62 11.70 -2.15 -31.51
CA GLU A 62 12.54 -2.75 -30.46
C GLU A 62 11.71 -3.65 -29.53
N TYR A 63 11.01 -4.63 -30.10
CA TYR A 63 10.03 -5.44 -29.39
C TYR A 63 10.57 -6.17 -28.15
N PRO A 64 11.79 -6.76 -28.15
CA PRO A 64 12.33 -7.40 -26.96
C PRO A 64 12.51 -6.42 -25.79
N LYS A 65 12.96 -5.20 -26.08
CA LYS A 65 13.12 -4.16 -25.06
C LYS A 65 11.77 -3.64 -24.59
N ALA A 66 10.83 -3.40 -25.50
CA ALA A 66 9.47 -3.00 -25.16
C ALA A 66 8.80 -4.01 -24.22
N LEU A 67 8.94 -5.31 -24.50
CA LEU A 67 8.40 -6.38 -23.67
C LEU A 67 8.98 -6.34 -22.25
N GLN A 68 10.31 -6.21 -22.12
CA GLN A 68 10.96 -6.08 -20.82
C GLN A 68 10.48 -4.84 -20.07
N THR A 69 10.33 -3.70 -20.77
CA THR A 69 9.81 -2.46 -20.19
C THR A 69 8.38 -2.64 -19.69
N TYR A 70 7.50 -3.28 -20.45
CA TYR A 70 6.13 -3.56 -20.03
C TYR A 70 6.07 -4.53 -18.84
N GLN A 71 6.97 -5.51 -18.74
CA GLN A 71 7.04 -6.40 -17.58
C GLN A 71 7.34 -5.63 -16.29
N ARG A 72 8.27 -4.68 -16.33
CA ARG A 72 8.56 -3.81 -15.18
C ARG A 72 7.36 -2.94 -14.80
N VAL A 73 6.62 -2.39 -15.77
CA VAL A 73 5.37 -1.66 -15.50
C VAL A 73 4.38 -2.53 -14.73
N LEU A 74 4.20 -3.79 -15.16
CA LEU A 74 3.30 -4.73 -14.50
C LEU A 74 3.75 -5.05 -13.07
N GLU A 75 5.06 -5.22 -12.84
CA GLU A 75 5.60 -5.43 -11.49
C GLU A 75 5.31 -4.26 -10.56
N ILE A 76 5.52 -3.03 -11.02
CA ILE A 76 5.24 -1.82 -10.22
C ILE A 76 3.75 -1.74 -9.91
N ARG A 77 2.89 -1.89 -10.93
CA ARG A 77 1.43 -1.82 -10.75
C ARG A 77 0.88 -2.91 -9.84
N ARG A 78 1.44 -4.12 -9.87
CA ARG A 78 1.12 -5.19 -8.93
C ARG A 78 1.50 -4.82 -7.50
N LYS A 79 2.73 -4.34 -7.28
CA LYS A 79 3.18 -3.87 -5.97
C LYS A 79 2.33 -2.71 -5.42
N LEU A 80 1.73 -1.89 -6.28
CA LEU A 80 0.80 -0.84 -5.87
C LEU A 80 -0.59 -1.39 -5.53
N GLY A 81 -1.09 -2.35 -6.31
CA GLY A 81 -2.38 -3.02 -6.04
C GLY A 81 -2.36 -3.92 -4.81
N ASP A 82 -1.24 -4.57 -4.51
CA ASP A 82 -1.05 -5.39 -3.31
C ASP A 82 -0.82 -4.55 -2.04
N LYS A 83 -0.54 -3.24 -2.19
CA LYS A 83 -0.29 -2.31 -1.07
C LYS A 83 -1.48 -1.40 -0.76
N ALA A 84 -2.57 -1.48 -1.53
CA ALA A 84 -3.81 -0.76 -1.31
C ALA A 84 -4.73 -1.52 -0.36
#